data_AF-A0A2H0R0K0-F1
#
_entry.id   AF-A0A2H0R0K0-F1
#
_cell.length_a   1.000
_cell.length_b   1.000
_cell.length_c   1.000
_cell.angle_alpha   90.00
_cell.angle_beta   90.00
_cell.angle_gamma   90.00
#
_symmetry.space_group_name_H-M   'P 1'
#
loop_
_entity.id
_entity.type
_entity.pdbx_description
1 polymer ?
#
loop_
_entity_poly.entity_id
_entity_poly.type
_entity_poly.pdbx_seq_one_letter_code
_entity_poly.pdbx_strand_id
1 'polypeptide(L)'
;MREDLVILRGLVGQLQQDVRDLAKEQREASSQSTENFGHDDACQEAIYDKRRLVLSRLNSLVPILNSAVIVEPEEQPTKVQFGTVVELSDGRRIRIGSYAIYARHSVYTISYNSPLGKSLIGKQEGDTTFFRSQEFVITKISGLI
;
A
#
# COMPACT_ATOMS: atom_id res chain seq x y z
N MET A 1 7.74 -0.87 -5.60
CA MET A 1 8.75 -1.93 -5.86
C MET A 1 8.09 -3.10 -6.56
N ARG A 2 8.86 -4.06 -7.09
CA ARG A 2 8.28 -5.23 -7.78
C ARG A 2 7.37 -6.07 -6.86
N GLU A 3 7.80 -6.34 -5.63
CA GLU A 3 7.02 -7.08 -4.61
C GLU A 3 5.67 -6.41 -4.30
N ASP A 4 5.69 -5.10 -3.99
CA ASP A 4 4.47 -4.32 -3.74
C ASP A 4 3.48 -4.40 -4.91
N LEU A 5 3.99 -4.31 -6.15
CA LEU A 5 3.17 -4.34 -7.35
C LEU A 5 2.50 -5.71 -7.55
N VAL A 6 3.22 -6.79 -7.26
CA VAL A 6 2.68 -8.16 -7.33
C VAL A 6 1.56 -8.33 -6.31
N ILE A 7 1.76 -7.88 -5.08
CA ILE A 7 0.73 -7.95 -4.03
C ILE A 7 -0.46 -7.06 -4.35
N LEU A 8 -0.24 -5.85 -4.84
CA LEU A 8 -1.30 -4.95 -5.27
C LEU A 8 -2.14 -5.57 -6.40
N ARG A 9 -1.51 -6.20 -7.41
CA ARG A 9 -2.22 -6.94 -8.46
C ARG A 9 -3.05 -8.07 -7.88
N GLY A 10 -2.49 -8.86 -6.96
CA GLY A 10 -3.21 -9.94 -6.28
C GLY A 10 -4.43 -9.43 -5.51
N LEU A 11 -4.27 -8.34 -4.76
CA LEU A 11 -5.36 -7.70 -4.02
C LEU A 11 -6.47 -7.18 -4.93
N VAL A 12 -6.11 -6.50 -6.03
CA VAL A 12 -7.09 -6.03 -7.03
C VAL A 12 -7.83 -7.22 -7.64
N GLY A 13 -7.13 -8.29 -7.99
CA GLY A 13 -7.74 -9.51 -8.53
C GLY A 13 -8.74 -10.16 -7.55
N GLN A 14 -8.39 -10.23 -6.26
CA GLN A 14 -9.29 -10.74 -5.22
C GLN A 14 -10.54 -9.86 -5.08
N LEU A 15 -10.38 -8.53 -5.00
CA LEU A 15 -11.52 -7.62 -4.89
C LEU A 15 -12.44 -7.70 -6.12
N GLN A 16 -11.89 -7.91 -7.32
CA GLN A 16 -12.69 -8.15 -8.53
C GLN A 16 -13.50 -9.45 -8.43
N GLN A 17 -12.95 -10.50 -7.84
CA GLN A 17 -13.66 -11.74 -7.59
C GLN A 17 -14.77 -11.54 -6.55
N ASP A 18 -14.46 -10.89 -5.43
CA ASP A 18 -15.45 -10.60 -4.38
C ASP A 18 -16.64 -9.78 -4.91
N VAL A 19 -16.39 -8.80 -5.80
CA VAL A 19 -17.48 -8.03 -6.45
C VAL A 19 -18.37 -8.93 -7.30
N ARG A 20 -17.80 -9.91 -8.01
CA ARG A 20 -18.59 -10.85 -8.83
C ARG A 20 -19.43 -11.77 -7.95
N ASP A 21 -18.85 -12.30 -6.89
CA ASP A 21 -19.54 -13.22 -5.98
C ASP A 21 -20.66 -12.50 -5.23
N LEU A 22 -20.40 -11.30 -4.69
CA LEU A 22 -21.43 -10.47 -4.06
C LEU A 22 -22.52 -10.04 -5.05
N ALA A 23 -22.19 -9.81 -6.32
CA ALA A 23 -23.21 -9.49 -7.32
C ALA A 23 -24.13 -10.69 -7.61
N LYS A 24 -23.62 -11.93 -7.50
CA LYS A 24 -24.42 -13.15 -7.62
C LYS A 24 -25.32 -13.33 -6.39
N GLU A 25 -24.75 -13.20 -5.20
CA GLU A 25 -25.47 -13.28 -3.92
C GLU A 25 -26.61 -12.26 -3.83
N GLN A 26 -26.39 -11.02 -4.29
CA GLN A 26 -27.44 -10.01 -4.38
C GLN A 26 -28.60 -10.41 -5.28
N ARG A 27 -28.31 -11.00 -6.45
CA ARG A 27 -29.36 -11.44 -7.38
C ARG A 27 -30.21 -12.55 -6.76
N GLU A 28 -29.56 -13.49 -6.06
CA GLU A 28 -30.22 -14.58 -5.37
C GLU A 28 -31.09 -14.06 -4.21
N ALA A 29 -30.55 -13.17 -3.38
CA ALA A 29 -31.28 -12.54 -2.27
C ALA A 29 -32.50 -11.73 -2.76
N SER A 30 -32.35 -10.95 -3.84
CA SER A 30 -33.46 -10.20 -4.46
C SER A 30 -34.55 -11.11 -5.03
N SER A 31 -34.18 -12.27 -5.59
CA SER A 31 -35.15 -13.25 -6.07
C SER A 31 -35.95 -13.86 -4.93
N GLN A 32 -35.29 -14.27 -3.84
CA GLN A 32 -35.93 -14.93 -2.69
C GLN A 32 -36.89 -14.01 -1.92
N SER A 33 -36.57 -12.72 -1.77
CA SER A 33 -37.44 -11.81 -1.01
C SER A 33 -38.71 -11.43 -1.75
N THR A 34 -38.75 -11.55 -3.08
CA THR A 34 -39.98 -11.43 -3.88
C THR A 34 -40.97 -12.56 -3.53
N GLU A 35 -40.46 -13.73 -3.13
CA GLU A 35 -41.26 -14.91 -2.76
C GLU A 35 -41.68 -14.90 -1.28
N ASN A 36 -40.91 -14.23 -0.40
CA ASN A 36 -41.08 -14.28 1.06
C ASN A 36 -41.79 -13.07 1.72
N PHE A 37 -42.43 -12.18 0.97
CA PHE A 37 -43.21 -11.04 1.48
C PHE A 37 -42.58 -10.29 2.68
N GLY A 38 -41.44 -9.63 2.47
CA GLY A 38 -41.01 -8.47 3.30
C GLY A 38 -40.28 -8.73 4.62
N HIS A 39 -39.78 -9.94 4.89
CA HIS A 39 -39.04 -10.24 6.13
C HIS A 39 -37.49 -10.17 6.03
N ASP A 40 -36.91 -9.90 4.86
CA ASP A 40 -35.47 -10.07 4.60
C ASP A 40 -34.71 -8.81 4.14
N ASP A 41 -35.33 -7.63 4.23
CA ASP A 41 -34.78 -6.37 3.71
C ASP A 41 -33.43 -5.99 4.35
N ALA A 42 -33.27 -6.26 5.65
CA ALA A 42 -32.02 -5.97 6.36
C ALA A 42 -30.85 -6.84 5.87
N CYS A 43 -31.12 -8.09 5.49
CA CYS A 43 -30.10 -8.98 4.92
C CYS A 43 -29.68 -8.51 3.53
N GLN A 44 -30.64 -8.10 2.70
CA GLN A 44 -30.35 -7.51 1.39
C GLN A 44 -29.49 -6.26 1.50
N GLU A 45 -29.92 -5.29 2.31
CA GLU A 45 -29.19 -4.02 2.52
C GLU A 45 -27.75 -4.28 2.98
N ALA A 46 -27.53 -5.25 3.87
CA ALA A 46 -26.17 -5.63 4.30
C ALA A 46 -25.29 -6.13 3.12
N ILE A 47 -25.86 -6.90 2.19
CA ILE A 47 -25.14 -7.37 0.99
C ILE A 47 -24.89 -6.18 0.04
N TYR A 48 -25.84 -5.26 -0.12
CA TYR A 48 -25.65 -4.02 -0.88
C TYR A 48 -24.51 -3.16 -0.34
N ASP A 49 -24.49 -2.94 0.97
CA ASP A 49 -23.44 -2.17 1.65
C ASP A 49 -22.07 -2.84 1.53
N LYS A 50 -22.02 -4.16 1.73
CA LYS A 50 -20.77 -4.93 1.59
C LYS A 50 -20.20 -4.80 0.18
N ARG A 51 -21.04 -4.95 -0.86
CA ARG A 51 -20.61 -4.77 -2.25
C ARG A 51 -20.16 -3.34 -2.52
N ARG A 52 -20.84 -2.34 -1.99
CA ARG A 52 -20.46 -0.92 -2.13
C ARG A 52 -19.08 -0.64 -1.54
N LEU A 53 -18.79 -1.20 -0.36
CA LEU A 53 -17.49 -1.07 0.29
C LEU A 53 -16.37 -1.70 -0.55
N VAL A 54 -16.59 -2.92 -1.05
CA VAL A 54 -15.60 -3.62 -1.90
C VAL A 54 -15.38 -2.86 -3.20
N LEU A 55 -16.45 -2.39 -3.86
CA LEU A 55 -16.35 -1.57 -5.07
C LEU A 55 -15.59 -0.26 -4.83
N SER A 56 -15.86 0.44 -3.73
CA SER A 56 -15.14 1.65 -3.36
C SER A 56 -13.63 1.40 -3.21
N ARG A 57 -13.27 0.30 -2.55
CA ARG A 57 -11.87 -0.11 -2.41
C ARG A 57 -11.25 -0.50 -3.75
N LEU A 58 -11.97 -1.21 -4.61
CA LEU A 58 -11.48 -1.56 -5.94
C LEU A 58 -11.25 -0.29 -6.79
N ASN A 59 -12.19 0.64 -6.78
CA ASN A 59 -12.12 1.90 -7.53
C ASN A 59 -10.96 2.80 -7.08
N SER A 60 -10.53 2.71 -5.82
CA SER A 60 -9.34 3.45 -5.37
C SER A 60 -8.02 2.78 -5.74
N LEU A 61 -7.98 1.44 -5.81
CA LEU A 61 -6.75 0.68 -6.09
C LEU A 61 -6.45 0.49 -7.58
N VAL A 62 -7.47 0.38 -8.44
CA VAL A 62 -7.27 0.20 -9.89
C VAL A 62 -6.49 1.36 -10.53
N PRO A 63 -6.81 2.64 -10.27
CA PRO A 63 -6.02 3.76 -10.80
C PRO A 63 -4.56 3.71 -10.33
N ILE A 64 -4.34 3.39 -9.05
CA ILE A 64 -3.00 3.25 -8.47
C ILE A 64 -2.20 2.18 -9.20
N LEU A 65 -2.81 1.01 -9.43
CA LEU A 65 -2.18 -0.08 -10.15
C LEU A 65 -1.81 0.31 -11.59
N ASN A 66 -2.71 1.02 -12.27
CA ASN A 66 -2.50 1.44 -13.66
C ASN A 66 -1.41 2.52 -13.80
N SER A 67 -1.24 3.38 -12.80
CA SER A 67 -0.20 4.42 -12.79
C SER A 67 1.11 3.97 -12.11
N ALA A 68 1.19 2.75 -11.58
CA ALA A 68 2.33 2.31 -10.82
C ALA A 68 3.56 2.08 -11.72
N VAL A 69 4.68 2.71 -11.35
CA VAL A 69 5.98 2.55 -12.02
C VAL A 69 6.94 1.84 -11.08
N ILE A 70 7.69 0.88 -11.62
CA ILE A 70 8.77 0.22 -10.88
C ILE A 70 10.01 1.11 -11.00
N VAL A 71 10.54 1.55 -9.86
CA VAL A 71 11.83 2.22 -9.75
C VAL A 71 12.82 1.21 -9.18
N GLU A 72 13.89 0.95 -9.92
CA GLU A 72 15.01 0.14 -9.46
C GLU A 72 16.04 1.07 -8.80
N PRO A 73 16.48 0.77 -7.56
CA PRO A 73 17.52 1.57 -6.91
C PRO A 73 18.86 1.33 -7.61
N GLU A 74 19.67 2.38 -7.69
CA GLU A 74 21.08 2.25 -8.11
C GLU A 74 21.85 1.36 -7.11
N GLU A 75 22.83 0.59 -7.59
CA GLU A 75 23.64 -0.29 -6.75
C GLU A 75 24.43 0.50 -5.69
N GLN A 76 24.94 1.67 -6.07
CA GLN A 76 25.72 2.57 -5.20
C GLN A 76 25.09 3.97 -5.19
N PRO A 77 23.98 4.13 -4.46
CA PRO A 77 23.27 5.41 -4.41
C PRO A 77 24.09 6.41 -3.60
N THR A 78 24.45 7.54 -4.21
CA THR A 78 25.11 8.65 -3.50
C THR A 78 24.14 9.47 -2.64
N LYS A 79 22.84 9.39 -2.96
CA LYS A 79 21.75 10.09 -2.27
C LYS A 79 20.64 9.11 -1.90
N VAL A 80 19.92 9.44 -0.84
CA VAL A 80 18.71 8.70 -0.47
C VAL A 80 17.66 8.90 -1.57
N GLN A 81 17.21 7.80 -2.14
CA GLN A 81 16.20 7.77 -3.20
C GLN A 81 15.20 6.63 -2.98
N PHE A 82 14.26 6.46 -3.89
CA PHE A 82 13.28 5.38 -3.77
C PHE A 82 13.98 4.02 -3.81
N GLY A 83 13.63 3.14 -2.87
CA GLY A 83 14.17 1.80 -2.78
C GLY A 83 15.46 1.67 -1.97
N THR A 84 16.13 2.76 -1.60
CA THR A 84 17.39 2.72 -0.83
C THR A 84 17.15 2.39 0.64
N VAL A 85 18.13 1.75 1.25
CA VAL A 85 18.22 1.55 2.70
C VAL A 85 19.15 2.60 3.29
N VAL A 86 18.66 3.28 4.32
CA VAL A 86 19.37 4.31 5.08
C VAL A 86 19.66 3.76 6.47
N GLU A 87 20.91 3.88 6.90
CA GLU A 87 21.32 3.63 8.27
C GLU A 87 21.47 4.96 9.01
N LEU A 88 20.85 5.05 10.18
CA LEU A 88 20.88 6.23 11.04
C LEU A 88 21.86 6.04 12.20
N SER A 89 22.28 7.14 12.81
CA SER A 89 23.19 7.17 13.96
C SER A 89 22.73 6.39 15.19
N ASP A 90 21.43 6.13 15.32
CA ASP A 90 20.85 5.30 16.38
C ASP A 90 20.84 3.80 16.05
N GLY A 91 21.47 3.39 14.94
CA GLY A 91 21.56 2.00 14.47
C GLY A 91 20.32 1.52 13.71
N ARG A 92 19.29 2.37 13.51
CA ARG A 92 18.11 1.98 12.74
C ARG A 92 18.46 1.89 11.26
N ARG A 93 18.00 0.81 10.63
CA ARG A 93 18.03 0.61 9.18
C ARG A 93 16.62 0.74 8.61
N ILE A 94 16.44 1.71 7.73
CA ILE A 94 15.15 2.08 7.18
C ILE A 94 15.21 2.05 5.66
N ARG A 95 14.30 1.32 5.04
CA ARG A 95 14.11 1.33 3.59
C ARG A 95 13.10 2.39 3.19
N ILE A 96 13.40 3.18 2.18
CA ILE A 96 12.45 4.12 1.59
C ILE A 96 11.60 3.39 0.53
N GLY A 97 10.34 3.15 0.87
CA GLY A 97 9.38 2.44 0.04
C GLY A 97 8.32 3.32 -0.58
N SER A 98 7.41 2.67 -1.31
CA SER A 98 6.27 3.31 -1.98
C SER A 98 5.34 3.98 -0.97
N TYR A 99 4.45 4.86 -1.45
CA TYR A 99 3.52 5.55 -0.55
C TYR A 99 2.48 4.60 0.07
N ALA A 100 2.23 3.48 -0.60
CA ALA A 100 1.35 2.43 -0.16
C ALA A 100 2.14 1.12 -0.14
N ILE A 101 2.71 0.82 1.03
CA ILE A 101 3.49 -0.40 1.26
C ILE A 101 2.48 -1.54 1.42
N TYR A 102 2.51 -2.49 0.48
CA TYR A 102 1.60 -3.64 0.49
C TYR A 102 2.34 -4.93 0.90
N ALA A 103 3.66 -4.99 0.70
CA ALA A 103 4.49 -6.12 1.07
C ALA A 103 5.00 -6.06 2.51
N ARG A 104 5.26 -7.25 3.09
CA ARG A 104 6.16 -7.36 4.24
C ARG A 104 7.58 -7.41 3.72
N HIS A 105 8.38 -6.43 4.10
CA HIS A 105 9.81 -6.40 3.78
C HIS A 105 10.64 -6.88 4.97
N SER A 106 11.81 -7.46 4.69
CA SER A 106 12.79 -7.89 5.70
C SER A 106 13.38 -6.72 6.50
N VAL A 107 13.47 -5.55 5.86
CA VAL A 107 13.92 -4.31 6.46
C VAL A 107 12.71 -3.43 6.76
N TYR A 108 12.74 -2.72 7.88
CA TYR A 108 11.72 -1.75 8.24
C TYR A 108 11.57 -0.71 7.12
N THR A 109 10.41 -0.71 6.47
CA THR A 109 10.16 0.11 5.27
C THR A 109 9.18 1.22 5.60
N ILE A 110 9.52 2.45 5.24
CA ILE A 110 8.66 3.61 5.41
C ILE A 110 8.27 4.18 4.05
N SER A 111 7.08 4.76 3.99
CA SER A 111 6.61 5.46 2.79
C SER A 111 7.45 6.71 2.55
N TYR A 112 7.82 6.95 1.29
CA TYR A 112 8.47 8.21 0.89
C TYR A 112 7.62 9.46 1.22
N ASN A 113 6.30 9.30 1.34
CA ASN A 113 5.37 10.37 1.71
C ASN A 113 5.25 10.58 3.22
N SER A 114 5.82 9.69 4.04
CA SER A 114 5.87 9.88 5.49
C SER A 114 6.74 11.09 5.85
N PRO A 115 6.50 11.77 6.98
CA PRO A 115 7.31 12.94 7.36
C PRO A 115 8.81 12.63 7.46
N LEU A 116 9.16 11.45 7.99
CA LEU A 116 10.55 10.99 8.03
C LEU A 116 11.09 10.68 6.63
N GLY A 117 10.31 9.99 5.78
CA GLY A 117 10.71 9.69 4.41
C GLY A 117 10.99 10.95 3.59
N LYS A 118 10.13 11.96 3.68
CA LYS A 118 10.32 13.26 3.03
C LYS A 118 11.57 13.99 3.49
N SER A 119 11.91 13.87 4.78
CA SER A 119 13.11 14.50 5.35
C SER A 119 14.41 13.79 4.94
N LEU A 120 14.33 12.49 4.62
CA LEU A 120 15.47 11.68 4.20
C LEU A 120 15.75 11.76 2.71
N ILE A 121 14.72 11.84 1.86
CA ILE A 121 14.89 11.88 0.40
C ILE A 121 15.85 13.01 -0.02
N GLY A 122 16.83 12.67 -0.86
CA GLY A 122 17.82 13.59 -1.41
C GLY A 122 19.03 13.89 -0.53
N LYS A 123 19.03 13.41 0.73
CA LYS A 123 20.16 13.53 1.66
C LYS A 123 21.30 12.57 1.32
N GLN A 124 22.50 12.87 1.80
CA GLN A 124 23.73 12.10 1.60
C GLN A 124 24.26 11.53 2.91
N GLU A 125 25.22 10.61 2.82
CA GLU A 125 25.97 10.15 4.00
C GLU A 125 26.64 11.33 4.71
N GLY A 126 26.52 11.38 6.03
CA GLY A 126 26.99 12.49 6.87
C GLY A 126 25.95 13.59 7.09
N ASP A 127 24.86 13.66 6.32
CA ASP A 127 23.82 14.66 6.53
C ASP A 127 22.99 14.39 7.79
N THR A 128 22.56 15.46 8.45
CA THR A 128 21.59 15.41 9.55
C THR A 128 20.16 15.63 9.08
N THR A 129 19.25 14.93 9.75
CA THR A 129 17.80 15.05 9.60
C THR A 129 17.16 15.19 10.98
N PHE A 130 16.10 15.98 11.07
CA PHE A 130 15.39 16.23 12.31
C PHE A 130 13.99 15.65 12.24
N PHE A 131 13.64 14.79 13.19
CA PHE A 131 12.33 14.18 13.25
C PHE A 131 11.90 13.99 14.70
N ARG A 132 10.68 14.44 15.04
CA ARG A 132 10.09 14.34 16.39
C ARG A 132 11.02 14.85 17.50
N SER A 133 11.63 16.02 17.28
CA SER A 133 12.56 16.63 18.25
C SER A 133 13.85 15.85 18.50
N GLN A 134 14.18 14.91 17.62
CA GLN A 134 15.41 14.13 17.65
C GLN A 134 16.19 14.34 16.35
N GLU A 135 17.50 14.50 16.48
CA GLU A 135 18.43 14.61 15.36
C GLU A 135 19.03 13.23 15.05
N PHE A 136 19.06 12.89 13.77
CA PHE A 136 19.66 11.67 13.27
C PHE A 136 20.69 12.03 12.20
N VAL A 137 21.85 11.38 12.25
CA VAL A 137 22.86 11.48 11.18
C VAL A 137 22.71 10.26 10.28
N ILE A 138 22.77 10.46 8.97
CA ILE A 138 22.82 9.36 8.01
C ILE A 138 24.24 8.80 8.01
N THR A 139 24.42 7.58 8.49
CA THR A 139 25.74 6.95 8.58
C THR A 139 26.10 6.19 7.32
N LYS A 140 25.09 5.63 6.63
CA LYS A 140 25.27 4.85 5.41
C LYS A 140 24.03 4.83 4.54
N ILE A 141 24.23 4.81 3.22
CA ILE A 141 23.18 4.60 2.21
C ILE A 141 23.57 3.36 1.40
N SER A 142 22.61 2.49 1.11
CA SER A 142 22.86 1.29 0.31
C SER A 142 21.68 0.97 -0.59
N GLY A 143 21.97 0.55 -1.82
CA GLY A 143 21.00 -0.09 -2.72
C GLY A 143 20.63 -1.47 -2.18
N LEU A 144 19.37 -1.88 -2.38
CA LEU A 144 18.95 -3.24 -2.04
C LEU A 144 19.23 -4.13 -3.26
N ILE A 145 20.19 -5.05 -3.12
CA ILE A 145 20.43 -6.16 -4.05
C ILE A 145 19.41 -7.26 -3.76
#